data_AF-A0A2R7JWM0-F1
#
_entry.id   AF-A0A2R7JWM0-F1
#
_cell.length_a   1.000
_cell.length_b   1.000
_cell.length_c   1.000
_cell.angle_alpha   90.00
_cell.angle_beta   90.00
_cell.angle_gamma   90.00
#
_symmetry.space_group_name_H-M   'P 1'
#
loop_
_entity.id
_entity.type
_entity.pdbx_description
1 polymer ?
#
loop_
_entity_poly.entity_id
_entity_poly.type
_entity_poly.pdbx_seq_one_letter_code
_entity_poly.pdbx_strand_id
1 'polypeptide(L)'
;TSLEDYRLAYFINKNLPINLSKSKNEIHAQTKEGEANFSRFYYYDAEKAVSWNLIQNKNEIISASKNDFQDLFSNETSEVSTTIHLLPEFKKVDFFLKIENSEEALDFSEIQQQLNTIESIAAIYAVDTDKIKSKNNLIF
;
A
#
# COMPACT_ATOMS: atom_id res chain seq x y z
N THR A 1 -3.10 -0.07 -11.61
CA THR A 1 -2.36 -0.95 -12.55
C THR A 1 -0.91 -1.03 -12.11
N SER A 2 -0.20 -2.17 -12.20
CA SER A 2 1.17 -2.31 -11.67
C SER A 2 2.15 -1.20 -12.11
N LEU A 3 1.95 -0.63 -13.31
CA LEU A 3 2.75 0.46 -13.86
C LEU A 3 2.72 1.74 -13.01
N GLU A 4 1.59 2.04 -12.37
CA GLU A 4 1.44 3.21 -11.50
C GLU A 4 2.27 3.06 -10.22
N ASP A 5 2.23 1.87 -9.60
CA ASP A 5 3.04 1.57 -8.41
C ASP A 5 4.55 1.68 -8.72
N TYR A 6 4.99 1.11 -9.85
CA TYR A 6 6.40 1.19 -10.28
C TYR A 6 6.82 2.65 -10.55
N ARG A 7 5.93 3.45 -11.14
CA ARG A 7 6.20 4.85 -11.45
C ARG A 7 6.36 5.67 -10.17
N LEU A 8 5.52 5.43 -9.16
CA LEU A 8 5.64 6.08 -7.86
C LEU A 8 6.97 5.73 -7.19
N ALA A 9 7.31 4.44 -7.09
CA ALA A 9 8.59 4.00 -6.51
C ALA A 9 9.80 4.61 -7.25
N TYR A 10 9.75 4.67 -8.58
CA TYR A 10 10.79 5.30 -9.39
C TYR A 10 10.98 6.79 -9.07
N PHE A 11 9.89 7.56 -8.98
CA PHE A 11 10.00 8.98 -8.63
C PHE A 11 10.49 9.20 -7.20
N ILE A 12 10.05 8.36 -6.25
CA ILE A 12 10.58 8.39 -4.88
C ILE A 12 12.09 8.15 -4.88
N ASN A 13 12.60 7.14 -5.59
CA ASN A 13 14.04 6.87 -5.70
C ASN A 13 14.82 7.99 -6.40
N LYS A 14 14.15 8.79 -7.24
CA LYS A 14 14.79 9.92 -7.93
C LYS A 14 14.90 11.15 -7.03
N ASN A 15 13.94 11.33 -6.14
CA ASN A 15 13.83 12.50 -5.25
C ASN A 15 14.49 12.25 -3.88
N LEU A 16 14.52 11.00 -3.41
CA LEU A 16 15.18 10.57 -2.18
C LEU A 16 16.39 9.70 -2.55
N PRO A 17 17.51 9.73 -1.79
CA PRO A 17 18.68 8.88 -2.04
C PRO A 17 18.45 7.43 -1.55
N ILE A 18 17.41 6.77 -2.06
CA ILE A 18 17.03 5.38 -1.73
C ILE A 18 16.78 4.56 -3.01
N ASN A 19 16.66 3.24 -2.88
CA ASN A 19 16.44 2.34 -4.02
C ASN A 19 15.31 1.33 -3.76
N LEU A 20 14.08 1.81 -3.67
CA LEU A 20 12.87 0.98 -3.60
C LEU A 20 12.78 0.08 -4.83
N SER A 21 12.71 -1.22 -4.61
CA SER A 21 12.50 -2.22 -5.66
C SER A 21 11.29 -3.08 -5.35
N LYS A 22 10.63 -3.62 -6.38
CA LYS A 22 9.45 -4.46 -6.18
C LYS A 22 9.85 -5.69 -5.37
N SER A 23 9.19 -5.88 -4.23
CA SER A 23 9.33 -7.08 -3.42
C SER A 23 8.57 -8.23 -4.08
N LYS A 24 9.18 -9.41 -4.13
CA LYS A 24 8.47 -10.67 -4.45
C LYS A 24 7.55 -11.11 -3.32
N ASN A 25 7.87 -10.69 -2.10
CA ASN A 25 7.06 -10.94 -0.92
C ASN A 25 6.04 -9.81 -0.81
N GLU A 26 4.83 -10.08 -1.30
CA GLU A 26 3.67 -9.23 -1.10
C GLU A 26 3.23 -9.26 0.36
N ILE A 27 2.55 -8.20 0.81
CA ILE A 27 2.01 -8.15 2.17
C ILE A 27 0.68 -8.88 2.18
N HIS A 28 0.63 -9.95 2.94
CA HIS A 28 -0.59 -10.71 3.15
C HIS A 28 -1.40 -10.10 4.29
N ALA A 29 -2.67 -9.76 4.05
CA ALA A 29 -3.54 -9.29 5.11
C ALA A 29 -4.94 -9.89 5.04
N GLN A 30 -5.43 -10.31 6.21
CA GLN A 30 -6.79 -10.76 6.43
C GLN A 30 -7.63 -9.60 6.94
N THR A 31 -8.55 -9.13 6.11
CA THR A 31 -9.48 -8.06 6.46
C THR A 31 -10.88 -8.62 6.70
N LYS A 32 -11.79 -7.80 7.21
CA LYS A 32 -13.21 -8.18 7.33
C LYS A 32 -13.86 -8.47 5.98
N GLU A 33 -13.32 -7.91 4.91
CA GLU A 33 -13.85 -7.97 3.53
C GLU A 33 -13.28 -9.18 2.77
N GLY A 34 -12.24 -9.84 3.32
CA GLY A 34 -11.57 -11.00 2.71
C GLY A 34 -10.06 -10.97 2.90
N GLU A 35 -9.41 -11.95 2.31
CA GLU A 35 -7.95 -12.13 2.31
C GLU A 35 -7.38 -11.59 1.00
N ALA A 36 -6.36 -10.74 1.09
CA ALA A 36 -5.74 -10.11 -0.08
C ALA A 36 -4.23 -9.95 0.10
N ASN A 37 -3.51 -9.95 -1.02
CA ASN A 37 -2.09 -9.61 -1.07
C ASN A 37 -1.91 -8.17 -1.56
N PHE A 38 -1.00 -7.43 -0.94
CA PHE A 38 -0.73 -6.04 -1.25
C PHE A 38 0.67 -5.87 -1.82
N SER A 39 0.73 -5.14 -2.93
CA SER A 39 1.93 -4.70 -3.61
C SER A 39 2.87 -3.98 -2.63
N ARG A 40 4.13 -4.43 -2.56
CA ARG A 40 5.19 -3.83 -1.72
C ARG A 40 6.44 -3.55 -2.53
N PHE A 41 7.03 -2.39 -2.31
CA PHE A 41 8.41 -2.08 -2.68
C PHE A 41 9.25 -1.93 -1.42
N TYR A 42 10.45 -2.46 -1.46
CA TYR A 42 11.33 -2.54 -0.31
C TYR A 42 12.73 -2.06 -0.64
N TYR A 43 13.33 -1.39 0.34
CA TYR A 43 14.73 -1.03 0.36
C TYR A 43 15.25 -1.11 1.80
N TYR A 44 16.47 -1.61 1.97
CA TYR A 44 17.16 -1.61 3.25
C TYR A 44 18.47 -0.86 3.10
N ASP A 45 18.62 0.20 3.90
CA ASP A 45 19.87 0.94 4.04
C ASP A 45 20.70 0.28 5.14
N ALA A 46 21.73 -0.46 4.74
CA ALA A 46 22.59 -1.18 5.68
C ALA A 46 23.49 -0.24 6.51
N GLU A 47 23.81 0.95 6.00
CA GLU A 47 24.67 1.91 6.71
C GLU A 47 23.89 2.59 7.83
N LYS A 48 22.63 2.96 7.56
CA LYS A 48 21.74 3.59 8.54
C LYS A 48 20.91 2.59 9.35
N ALA A 49 20.97 1.31 8.98
CA ALA A 49 20.09 0.25 9.50
C ALA A 49 18.58 0.56 9.37
N VAL A 50 18.19 1.30 8.33
CA VAL A 50 16.81 1.75 8.10
C VAL A 50 16.13 0.90 7.03
N SER A 51 14.91 0.44 7.29
CA SER A 51 14.05 -0.18 6.29
C SER A 51 13.03 0.81 5.74
N TRP A 52 12.83 0.76 4.42
CA TRP A 52 11.83 1.53 3.69
C TRP A 52 10.85 0.58 3.01
N ASN A 53 9.56 0.81 3.22
CA ASN A 53 8.48 0.03 2.66
C ASN A 53 7.45 0.95 2.02
N LEU A 54 7.30 0.88 0.69
CA LEU A 54 6.18 1.49 -0.01
C LEU A 54 5.12 0.42 -0.27
N ILE A 55 3.93 0.61 0.28
CA ILE A 55 2.88 -0.41 0.33
C ILE A 55 1.60 0.14 -0.26
N GLN A 56 0.99 -0.59 -1.19
CA GLN A 56 -0.32 -0.23 -1.71
C GLN A 56 -1.40 -0.51 -0.66
N ASN A 57 -2.32 0.43 -0.49
CA ASN A 57 -3.41 0.27 0.47
C ASN A 57 -4.63 -0.41 -0.13
N LYS A 58 -4.84 -0.35 -1.45
CA LYS A 58 -6.02 -0.91 -2.13
C LYS A 58 -5.64 -2.16 -2.92
N ASN A 59 -6.45 -3.21 -2.84
CA ASN A 59 -6.46 -4.30 -3.81
C ASN A 59 -7.91 -4.69 -4.17
N GLU A 60 -8.10 -5.38 -5.29
CA GLU A 60 -9.40 -5.89 -5.73
C GLU A 60 -9.38 -7.42 -5.73
N ILE A 61 -10.36 -8.02 -5.06
CA ILE A 61 -10.61 -9.46 -5.11
C ILE A 61 -11.84 -9.74 -5.95
N ILE A 62 -11.77 -10.79 -6.76
CA ILE A 62 -12.90 -11.27 -7.54
C ILE A 62 -13.53 -12.42 -6.77
N SER A 63 -14.80 -12.25 -6.38
CA SER A 63 -15.59 -13.31 -5.77
C SER A 63 -16.75 -13.68 -6.68
N ALA A 64 -16.98 -14.98 -6.88
CA ALA A 64 -18.16 -15.46 -7.59
C ALA A 64 -19.37 -15.40 -6.62
N SER A 65 -20.34 -14.52 -6.89
CA SER A 65 -21.60 -14.55 -6.16
C SER A 65 -22.56 -15.50 -6.87
N LYS A 66 -23.07 -16.52 -6.17
CA LYS A 66 -24.24 -17.27 -6.65
C LYS A 66 -25.46 -16.38 -6.45
N ASN A 67 -26.09 -15.96 -7.54
CA ASN A 67 -27.42 -15.37 -7.46
C ASN A 67 -28.41 -16.47 -7.11
N ASP A 68 -29.00 -16.41 -5.90
CA ASP A 68 -30.12 -17.29 -5.50
C ASP A 68 -31.44 -16.92 -6.21
N PHE A 69 -31.43 -15.92 -7.10
CA PHE A 69 -32.56 -15.55 -7.94
C PHE A 69 -32.61 -16.40 -9.21
N GLN A 70 -33.69 -17.19 -9.37
CA GLN A 70 -34.06 -17.84 -10.62
C GLN A 70 -34.54 -16.78 -11.63
N ASP A 71 -33.61 -16.07 -12.26
CA ASP A 71 -33.89 -15.21 -13.41
C ASP A 71 -33.27 -15.81 -14.69
N LEU A 72 -33.62 -15.29 -15.86
CA LEU A 72 -33.22 -15.82 -17.17
C LEU A 72 -31.69 -15.93 -17.37
N PHE A 73 -30.91 -15.23 -16.54
CA PHE A 73 -29.43 -15.23 -16.51
C PHE A 73 -28.82 -15.99 -15.32
N SER A 74 -29.61 -16.80 -14.60
CA SER A 74 -29.16 -17.54 -13.40
C SER A 74 -28.06 -18.59 -13.64
N ASN A 75 -27.74 -18.87 -14.90
CA ASN A 75 -26.62 -19.73 -15.29
C ASN A 75 -25.29 -18.98 -15.47
N GLU A 76 -25.29 -17.64 -15.36
CA GLU A 76 -24.07 -16.83 -15.43
C GLU A 76 -23.54 -16.56 -14.02
N THR A 77 -22.34 -17.06 -13.73
CA THR A 77 -21.62 -16.67 -12.51
C THR A 77 -21.26 -15.19 -12.62
N SER A 78 -21.98 -14.34 -11.89
CA SER A 78 -21.62 -12.93 -11.78
C SER A 78 -20.35 -12.80 -10.95
N GLU A 79 -19.31 -12.25 -11.57
CA GLU A 79 -18.08 -11.87 -10.90
C GLU A 79 -18.29 -10.53 -10.21
N VAL A 80 -18.25 -10.52 -8.87
CA VAL A 80 -18.30 -9.29 -8.09
C VAL A 80 -16.87 -8.93 -7.68
N SER A 81 -16.39 -7.79 -8.16
CA SER A 81 -15.14 -7.18 -7.68
C SER A 81 -15.39 -6.48 -6.36
N THR A 82 -14.73 -6.95 -5.30
CA THR A 82 -14.74 -6.30 -3.98
C THR A 82 -13.40 -5.64 -3.74
N THR A 83 -13.42 -4.34 -3.47
CA THR A 83 -12.22 -3.60 -3.07
C THR A 83 -11.92 -3.85 -1.60
N ILE A 84 -10.69 -4.30 -1.32
CA ILE A 84 -10.17 -4.51 0.03
C ILE A 84 -9.06 -3.51 0.33
N HIS A 85 -9.00 -3.04 1.57
CA HIS A 85 -7.95 -2.12 2.02
C HIS A 85 -7.04 -2.72 3.10
N LEU A 86 -5.73 -2.48 2.99
CA LEU A 86 -4.75 -2.88 4.00
C LEU A 86 -5.02 -2.16 5.33
N LEU A 87 -5.25 -0.85 5.29
CA LEU A 87 -5.69 -0.03 6.41
C LEU A 87 -7.06 0.59 6.09
N PRO A 88 -8.17 -0.10 6.43
CA PRO A 88 -9.53 0.35 6.14
C PRO A 88 -9.91 1.70 6.74
N GLU A 89 -9.22 2.16 7.78
CA GLU A 89 -9.39 3.49 8.37
C GLU A 89 -8.91 4.64 7.46
N PHE A 90 -8.11 4.32 6.44
CA PHE A 90 -7.50 5.30 5.51
C PHE A 90 -7.88 5.00 4.06
N LYS A 91 -9.16 4.73 3.75
CA LYS A 91 -9.63 4.35 2.39
C LYS A 91 -9.30 5.33 1.26
N LYS A 92 -8.98 6.59 1.60
CA LYS A 92 -8.59 7.63 0.62
C LYS A 92 -7.10 7.64 0.29
N VAL A 93 -6.30 6.83 0.99
CA VAL A 93 -4.86 6.73 0.78
C VAL A 93 -4.59 5.60 -0.19
N ASP A 94 -3.84 5.89 -1.25
CA ASP A 94 -3.45 4.88 -2.24
C ASP A 94 -2.23 4.07 -1.79
N PHE A 95 -1.25 4.73 -1.16
CA PHE A 95 0.01 4.12 -0.72
C PHE A 95 0.46 4.61 0.65
N PHE A 96 1.14 3.73 1.39
CA PHE A 96 1.86 4.06 2.63
C PHE A 96 3.35 3.91 2.44
N LEU A 97 4.11 4.91 2.91
CA LEU A 97 5.55 4.81 3.06
C LEU A 97 5.87 4.60 4.54
N LYS A 98 6.22 3.36 4.91
CA LYS A 98 6.63 2.99 6.27
C LYS A 98 8.15 2.96 6.34
N ILE A 99 8.70 3.72 7.28
CA ILE A 99 10.14 3.79 7.56
C ILE A 99 10.34 3.26 8.98
N GLU A 100 11.25 2.31 9.17
CA GLU A 100 11.53 1.71 10.48
C GLU A 100 13.00 1.88 10.85
N ASN A 101 13.29 1.86 12.16
CA ASN A 101 14.62 2.08 12.75
C ASN A 101 15.25 3.44 12.38
N SER A 102 14.43 4.48 12.27
CA SER A 102 14.84 5.82 11.82
C SER A 102 15.13 6.82 12.94
N GLU A 103 15.23 6.36 14.19
CA GLU A 103 15.10 7.18 15.41
C GLU A 103 16.05 8.40 15.50
N GLU A 104 17.19 8.40 14.80
CA GLU A 104 18.10 9.56 14.76
C GLU A 104 18.66 9.89 13.36
N ALA A 105 18.33 9.10 12.33
CA ALA A 105 19.02 9.14 11.04
C ALA A 105 18.32 9.97 9.95
N LEU A 106 17.05 10.33 10.13
CA LEU A 106 16.22 10.88 9.06
C LEU A 106 15.37 12.07 9.51
N ASP A 107 15.39 13.15 8.72
CA ASP A 107 14.48 14.28 8.86
C ASP A 107 13.19 14.01 8.08
N PHE A 108 12.11 13.69 8.81
CA PHE A 108 10.79 13.45 8.21
C PHE A 108 10.20 14.69 7.54
N SER A 109 10.55 15.90 7.99
CA SER A 109 10.11 17.14 7.36
C SER A 109 10.75 17.31 5.99
N GLU A 110 12.05 17.05 5.89
CA GLU A 110 12.78 17.08 4.61
C GLU A 110 12.24 16.02 3.64
N ILE A 111 12.03 14.78 4.10
CA ILE A 111 11.45 13.71 3.28
C ILE A 111 10.07 14.14 2.76
N GLN A 112 9.20 14.68 3.62
CA GLN A 112 7.88 15.14 3.23
C GLN A 112 7.97 16.29 2.20
N GLN A 113 8.91 17.23 2.36
CA GLN A 113 9.12 18.29 1.38
C GLN A 113 9.56 17.73 0.03
N GLN A 114 10.54 16.82 0.01
CA GLN A 114 11.04 16.18 -1.22
C GLN A 114 9.94 15.39 -1.93
N LEU A 115 9.12 14.65 -1.19
CA LEU A 115 8.00 13.89 -1.75
C LEU A 115 6.89 14.80 -2.31
N ASN A 116 6.62 15.96 -1.69
CA ASN A 116 5.64 16.93 -2.20
C ASN A 116 6.03 17.57 -3.54
N THR A 117 7.31 17.46 -3.95
CA THR A 117 7.74 17.94 -5.28
C THR A 117 7.39 16.97 -6.42
N ILE A 118 6.94 15.75 -6.11
CA ILE A 118 6.56 14.76 -7.12
C ILE A 118 5.16 15.07 -7.63
N GLU A 119 5.05 15.53 -8.88
CA GLU A 119 3.78 15.97 -9.50
C GLU A 119 2.66 14.92 -9.48
N SER A 120 3.00 13.63 -9.48
CA SER A 120 2.01 12.55 -9.44
C SER A 120 1.41 12.31 -8.04
N ILE A 121 1.95 12.95 -6.99
CA ILE A 121 1.44 12.81 -5.64
C ILE A 121 0.48 13.96 -5.32
N ALA A 122 -0.80 13.63 -5.15
CA ALA A 122 -1.83 14.63 -4.87
C ALA A 122 -1.76 15.20 -3.44
N ALA A 123 -1.39 14.36 -2.46
CA ALA A 123 -1.27 14.74 -1.06
C ALA A 123 -0.32 13.81 -0.30
N ILE A 124 0.45 14.38 0.64
CA ILE A 124 1.28 13.65 1.60
C ILE A 124 0.98 14.17 3.00
N TYR A 125 0.87 13.25 3.95
CA TYR A 125 0.76 13.58 5.36
C TYR A 125 1.34 12.46 6.23
N ALA A 126 1.86 12.84 7.38
CA ALA A 126 2.28 11.89 8.39
C ALA A 126 1.06 11.19 9.00
N VAL A 127 1.14 9.86 9.09
CA VAL A 127 0.11 9.05 9.74
C VAL A 127 0.44 8.93 11.22
N ASP A 128 -0.50 9.36 12.05
CA ASP A 128 -0.44 9.14 13.50
C ASP A 128 -0.64 7.65 13.81
N THR A 129 0.40 7.02 14.34
CA THR A 129 0.44 5.58 14.63
C THR A 129 -0.61 5.15 15.66
N ASP A 130 -1.09 6.07 16.51
CA ASP A 130 -2.12 5.76 17.50
C ASP A 130 -3.52 5.68 16.89
N LYS A 131 -3.71 6.28 15.70
CA LYS A 131 -4.97 6.22 14.94
C LYS A 131 -5.09 4.96 14.09
N ILE A 132 -4.00 4.21 13.93
CA ILE A 132 -4.00 2.93 13.21
C ILE A 132 -4.69 1.90 14.09
N LYS A 133 -5.86 1.43 13.65
CA LYS A 133 -6.62 0.35 14.31
C LYS A 133 -6.18 -1.01 13.80
N SER A 134 -5.79 -1.08 12.53
CA SER A 134 -5.43 -2.31 11.83
C SER A 134 -3.93 -2.61 11.92
N LYS A 135 -3.30 -2.36 13.10
CA LYS A 135 -1.83 -2.45 13.30
C LYS A 135 -1.25 -3.82 12.93
N ASN A 136 -2.03 -4.89 13.15
CA ASN A 136 -1.61 -6.26 12.84
C ASN A 136 -1.28 -6.46 11.35
N ASN A 137 -1.90 -5.68 10.46
CA ASN A 137 -1.64 -5.74 9.02
C ASN A 137 -0.28 -5.12 8.63
N LEU A 138 0.41 -4.49 9.58
CA LEU A 138 1.73 -3.87 9.41
C LEU A 138 2.87 -4.66 10.05
N ILE A 139 2.58 -5.89 10.52
CA ILE A 139 3.54 -6.83 11.09
C ILE A 139 3.95 -7.81 9.99
N PHE A 140 5.16 -7.67 9.46
CA PHE A 140 5.71 -8.47 8.36
C PHE A 140 7.24 -8.48 8.39
#